data_AF-A0A822EHC6-F1
#
_entry.id   AF-A0A822EHC6-F1
#
_cell.length_a   1.000
_cell.length_b   1.000
_cell.length_c   1.000
_cell.angle_alpha   90.00
_cell.angle_beta   90.00
_cell.angle_gamma   90.00
#
_symmetry.space_group_name_H-M   'P 1'
#
loop_
_entity.id
_entity.type
_entity.pdbx_description
1 polymer ?
#
loop_
_entity_poly.entity_id
_entity_poly.type
_entity_poly.pdbx_seq_one_letter_code
_entity_poly.pdbx_strand_id
1 'polypeptide(L)'
;MSFGLDAAIALDFHAERIRDPSKFSSPLKNKFMYVNESCKYFDDFARAQMWNLGSYIRLICDDQDITDTIRNCHTLVILNIPGYASGTNPWGKSLRSSIMDRVNQLSTIKLDSTFINQISMSSLDALNCAGDTQENNELESLDDRDTDQIESLSTTQTASSSRFQPQNFGDRKIEVVGLSTTHMAAIHAGFRGNRIAQCNRLCIGLRCPMTAQM
;
A
#
# COMPACT_ATOMS: atom_id res chain seq x y z
N MET A 1 1.81 5.19 -12.77
CA MET A 1 0.36 5.44 -12.93
C MET A 1 -0.43 4.83 -11.77
N SER A 2 -1.43 5.56 -11.30
CA SER A 2 -2.38 5.13 -10.27
C SER A 2 -3.80 5.61 -10.59
N PHE A 3 -4.79 4.91 -10.04
CA PHE A 3 -6.22 5.24 -10.11
C PHE A 3 -6.81 5.27 -8.70
N GLY A 4 -7.85 6.08 -8.51
CA GLY A 4 -8.61 6.13 -7.26
C GLY A 4 -8.03 7.15 -6.28
N LEU A 5 -7.95 6.77 -4.99
CA LEU A 5 -7.65 7.71 -3.91
C LEU A 5 -6.31 8.44 -4.10
N ASP A 6 -5.23 7.74 -4.49
CA ASP A 6 -3.94 8.40 -4.77
C ASP A 6 -4.05 9.48 -5.85
N ALA A 7 -4.73 9.17 -6.95
CA ALA A 7 -4.90 10.11 -8.05
C ALA A 7 -5.78 11.32 -7.65
N ALA A 8 -6.77 11.11 -6.78
CA ALA A 8 -7.57 12.18 -6.21
C ALA A 8 -6.74 13.10 -5.30
N ILE A 9 -5.94 12.52 -4.39
CA ILE A 9 -5.02 13.27 -3.53
C ILE A 9 -4.02 14.07 -4.37
N ALA A 10 -3.47 13.46 -5.43
CA ALA A 10 -2.52 14.12 -6.29
C ALA A 10 -3.14 15.29 -7.08
N LEU A 11 -4.42 15.19 -7.45
CA LEU A 11 -5.16 16.27 -8.08
C LEU A 11 -5.31 17.45 -7.12
N ASP A 12 -5.77 17.22 -5.89
CA ASP A 12 -5.93 18.28 -4.88
C ASP A 12 -4.58 18.89 -4.48
N PHE A 13 -3.56 18.06 -4.32
CA PHE A 13 -2.18 18.48 -4.08
C PHE A 13 -1.65 19.37 -5.20
N HIS A 14 -1.96 19.06 -6.46
CA HIS A 14 -1.60 19.90 -7.58
C HIS A 14 -2.35 21.23 -7.58
N ALA A 15 -3.66 21.20 -7.33
CA ALA A 15 -4.49 22.40 -7.23
C ALA A 15 -4.00 23.33 -6.11
N GLU A 16 -3.68 22.77 -4.94
CA GLU A 16 -3.12 23.50 -3.81
C GLU A 16 -1.74 24.09 -4.13
N ARG A 17 -0.90 23.37 -4.89
CA ARG A 17 0.39 23.88 -5.36
C ARG A 17 0.25 25.07 -6.30
N ILE A 18 -0.73 25.05 -7.18
CA ILE A 18 -1.02 26.21 -8.04
C ILE A 18 -1.53 27.38 -7.19
N ARG A 19 -2.39 27.09 -6.21
CA ARG A 19 -3.01 28.11 -5.35
C ARG A 19 -2.01 28.82 -4.44
N ASP A 20 -1.10 28.08 -3.80
CA ASP A 20 -0.07 28.62 -2.92
C ASP A 20 1.27 27.90 -3.08
N PRO A 21 2.09 28.29 -4.08
CA PRO A 21 3.39 27.67 -4.33
C PRO A 21 4.37 27.75 -3.15
N SER A 22 4.19 28.72 -2.23
CA SER A 22 5.11 28.93 -1.11
C SER A 22 5.14 27.76 -0.11
N LYS A 23 4.03 27.00 -0.06
CA LYS A 23 3.89 25.76 0.71
C LYS A 23 4.67 24.58 0.11
N PHE A 24 5.18 24.69 -1.11
CA PHE A 24 5.80 23.59 -1.87
C PHE A 24 7.30 23.83 -2.15
N SER A 25 7.92 24.70 -1.37
CA SER A 25 9.27 25.21 -1.63
C SER A 25 10.40 24.22 -1.31
N SER A 26 10.12 23.02 -0.78
CA SER A 26 11.13 22.02 -0.45
C SER A 26 10.58 20.58 -0.48
N PRO A 27 11.43 19.55 -0.61
CA PRO A 27 10.97 18.15 -0.60
C PRO A 27 10.21 17.75 0.66
N LEU A 28 10.65 18.21 1.84
CA LEU A 28 9.97 17.93 3.11
C LEU A 28 8.60 18.60 3.17
N LYS A 29 8.51 19.87 2.75
CA LYS A 29 7.24 20.59 2.66
C LYS A 29 6.30 19.93 1.66
N ASN A 30 6.80 19.49 0.50
CA ASN A 30 6.03 18.74 -0.48
C ASN A 30 5.45 17.46 0.12
N LYS A 31 6.26 16.70 0.87
CA LYS A 31 5.79 15.48 1.53
C LYS A 31 4.73 15.79 2.58
N PHE A 32 4.94 16.84 3.38
CA PHE A 32 3.96 17.28 4.37
C PHE A 32 2.64 17.71 3.73
N MET A 33 2.69 18.50 2.65
CA MET A 33 1.50 18.92 1.93
C MET A 33 0.74 17.72 1.35
N TYR A 34 1.44 16.71 0.84
CA TYR A 34 0.79 15.49 0.36
C TYR A 34 0.07 14.74 1.50
N VAL A 35 0.68 14.67 2.69
CA VAL A 35 0.01 14.11 3.88
C VAL A 35 -1.21 14.96 4.27
N ASN A 36 -1.10 16.28 4.28
CA ASN A 36 -2.20 17.18 4.58
C ASN A 36 -3.39 17.00 3.63
N GLU A 37 -3.14 16.88 2.32
CA GLU A 37 -4.18 16.61 1.33
C GLU A 37 -4.78 15.21 1.50
N SER A 38 -3.95 14.21 1.79
CA SER A 38 -4.42 12.85 2.13
C SER A 38 -5.36 12.85 3.33
N CYS A 39 -5.11 13.69 4.34
CA CYS A 39 -5.91 13.72 5.56
C CYS A 39 -7.36 14.14 5.32
N LYS A 40 -7.65 14.90 4.26
CA LYS A 40 -9.02 15.35 3.92
C LYS A 40 -9.97 14.18 3.63
N TYR A 41 -9.42 13.03 3.24
CA TYR A 41 -10.17 11.83 2.89
C TYR A 41 -10.38 10.86 4.08
N PHE A 42 -9.87 11.19 5.28
CA PHE A 42 -10.02 10.31 6.45
C PHE A 42 -11.48 10.09 6.85
N ASP A 43 -12.31 11.13 6.86
CA ASP A 43 -13.73 11.00 7.24
C ASP A 43 -14.53 10.18 6.23
N ASP A 44 -14.24 10.33 4.93
CA ASP A 44 -14.84 9.51 3.88
C ASP A 44 -14.48 8.04 4.04
N PHE A 45 -13.23 7.77 4.46
CA PHE A 45 -12.77 6.42 4.76
C PHE A 45 -13.40 5.84 6.02
N ALA A 46 -13.44 6.61 7.13
CA ALA A 46 -14.03 6.17 8.39
C ALA A 46 -15.52 5.81 8.24
N ARG A 47 -16.22 6.51 7.34
CA ARG A 47 -17.62 6.22 7.00
C ARG A 47 -17.79 5.09 5.97
N ALA A 48 -16.71 4.46 5.52
CA ALA A 48 -16.69 3.46 4.46
C ALA A 48 -17.41 3.91 3.16
N GLN A 49 -17.47 5.24 2.92
CA GLN A 49 -18.15 5.83 1.76
C GLN A 49 -17.23 5.86 0.52
N MET A 50 -15.97 5.46 0.66
CA MET A 50 -14.99 5.51 -0.42
C MET A 50 -15.13 4.37 -1.42
N TRP A 51 -14.64 4.65 -2.63
CA TRP A 51 -14.88 3.89 -3.85
C TRP A 51 -14.34 2.45 -3.77
N ASN A 52 -15.25 1.47 -3.74
CA ASN A 52 -14.93 0.11 -4.15
C ASN A 52 -14.47 0.13 -5.61
N LEU A 53 -13.16 0.01 -5.85
CA LEU A 53 -12.60 0.09 -7.20
C LEU A 53 -13.18 -0.95 -8.16
N GLY A 54 -13.57 -2.13 -7.67
CA GLY A 54 -14.22 -3.17 -8.48
C GLY A 54 -15.59 -2.77 -9.03
N SER A 55 -16.22 -1.73 -8.49
CA SER A 55 -17.47 -1.17 -9.03
C SER A 55 -17.23 -0.22 -10.21
N TYR A 56 -16.03 0.38 -10.29
CA TYR A 56 -15.69 1.44 -11.25
C TYR A 56 -14.71 0.97 -12.33
N ILE A 57 -13.87 -0.02 -12.02
CA ILE A 57 -12.84 -0.54 -12.90
C ILE A 57 -13.19 -1.99 -13.26
N ARG A 58 -13.12 -2.30 -14.56
CA ARG A 58 -12.94 -3.66 -15.05
C ARG A 58 -11.45 -3.90 -15.30
N LEU A 59 -10.88 -4.90 -14.64
CA LEU A 59 -9.44 -5.18 -14.69
C LEU A 59 -9.19 -6.52 -15.38
N ILE A 60 -8.49 -6.48 -16.51
CA ILE A 60 -8.09 -7.68 -17.25
C ILE A 60 -6.56 -7.77 -17.29
N CYS A 61 -6.02 -8.90 -16.87
CA CYS A 61 -4.58 -9.21 -16.88
C CYS A 61 -4.35 -10.50 -17.67
N ASP A 62 -3.50 -10.45 -18.69
CA ASP A 62 -3.21 -11.60 -19.57
C ASP A 62 -4.49 -12.34 -20.00
N ASP A 63 -5.47 -11.57 -20.47
CA ASP A 63 -6.78 -12.02 -20.94
C ASP A 63 -7.72 -12.64 -19.89
N GLN A 64 -7.35 -12.58 -18.60
CA GLN A 64 -8.21 -12.98 -17.48
C GLN A 64 -8.84 -11.77 -16.80
N ASP A 65 -10.16 -11.81 -16.63
CA ASP A 65 -10.88 -10.80 -15.85
C ASP A 65 -10.66 -11.05 -14.35
N ILE A 66 -9.93 -10.15 -13.71
CA ILE A 66 -9.55 -10.22 -12.31
C ILE A 66 -10.17 -9.09 -11.49
N THR A 67 -11.25 -8.47 -11.99
CA THR A 67 -11.93 -7.32 -11.37
C THR A 67 -12.29 -7.55 -9.89
N ASP A 68 -12.60 -8.78 -9.50
CA ASP A 68 -12.99 -9.08 -8.12
C ASP A 68 -11.85 -8.95 -7.11
N THR A 69 -10.59 -9.02 -7.56
CA THR A 69 -9.40 -8.88 -6.71
C THR A 69 -9.22 -7.47 -6.16
N ILE A 70 -9.85 -6.47 -6.77
CA ILE A 70 -9.70 -5.04 -6.40
C ILE A 70 -10.89 -4.48 -5.60
N ARG A 71 -11.85 -5.33 -5.19
CA ARG A 71 -13.06 -4.89 -4.47
C ARG A 71 -12.76 -4.16 -3.16
N ASN A 72 -11.70 -4.55 -2.47
CA ASN A 72 -11.29 -3.99 -1.17
C ASN A 72 -10.11 -2.99 -1.31
N CYS A 73 -9.86 -2.50 -2.52
CA CYS A 73 -8.82 -1.53 -2.80
C CYS A 73 -9.47 -0.17 -3.09
N HIS A 74 -8.83 0.91 -2.63
CA HIS A 74 -9.23 2.29 -2.92
C HIS A 74 -8.26 2.96 -3.90
N THR A 75 -7.02 2.45 -3.98
CA THR A 75 -6.04 2.84 -5.00
C THR A 75 -5.58 1.61 -5.77
N LEU A 76 -5.54 1.73 -7.10
CA LEU A 76 -4.87 0.77 -7.98
C LEU A 76 -3.59 1.41 -8.48
N VAL A 77 -2.45 0.75 -8.25
CA VAL A 77 -1.12 1.24 -8.64
C VAL A 77 -0.54 0.31 -9.69
N ILE A 78 -0.06 0.89 -10.79
CA ILE A 78 0.46 0.17 -11.95
C ILE A 78 1.89 0.63 -12.21
N LEU A 79 2.83 -0.32 -12.15
CA LEU A 79 4.25 -0.06 -12.05
C LEU A 79 5.04 -1.00 -12.97
N ASN A 80 6.16 -0.51 -13.48
CA ASN A 80 7.24 -1.35 -14.02
C ASN A 80 8.59 -1.04 -13.31
N ILE A 81 8.63 -0.03 -12.44
CA ILE A 81 9.84 0.43 -11.74
C ILE A 81 9.83 -0.05 -10.28
N PRO A 82 10.98 -0.13 -9.58
CA PRO A 82 11.09 -0.71 -8.23
C PRO A 82 10.56 0.18 -7.09
N GLY A 83 9.84 1.27 -7.40
CA GLY A 83 9.37 2.19 -6.37
C GLY A 83 8.16 3.02 -6.79
N TYR A 84 7.44 3.49 -5.79
CA TYR A 84 6.22 4.27 -5.87
C TYR A 84 6.23 5.35 -4.77
N ALA A 85 5.48 6.45 -4.92
CA ALA A 85 5.31 7.50 -3.91
C ALA A 85 6.62 7.93 -3.19
N SER A 86 7.54 8.57 -3.93
CA SER A 86 8.85 9.00 -3.40
C SER A 86 9.79 7.86 -2.98
N GLY A 87 9.76 6.74 -3.71
CA GLY A 87 10.72 5.62 -3.54
C GLY A 87 10.29 4.56 -2.53
N THR A 88 9.04 4.59 -2.08
CA THR A 88 8.46 3.49 -1.30
C THR A 88 8.39 2.22 -2.15
N ASN A 89 8.65 1.07 -1.51
CA ASN A 89 8.48 -0.24 -2.12
C ASN A 89 7.07 -0.79 -1.82
N PRO A 90 6.14 -0.80 -2.80
CA PRO A 90 4.76 -1.26 -2.59
C PRO A 90 4.63 -2.79 -2.44
N TRP A 91 5.65 -3.56 -2.83
CA TRP A 91 5.73 -5.02 -2.60
C TRP A 91 6.36 -5.37 -1.24
N GLY A 92 6.93 -4.36 -0.58
CA GLY A 92 7.70 -4.39 0.65
C GLY A 92 8.97 -5.23 0.66
N LYS A 93 9.60 -5.23 1.83
CA LYS A 93 10.92 -5.81 2.07
C LYS A 93 10.79 -7.00 3.01
N SER A 94 11.53 -8.09 2.78
CA SER A 94 11.55 -9.23 3.73
C SER A 94 11.74 -8.73 5.16
N LEU A 95 11.17 -9.42 6.16
CA LEU A 95 11.23 -8.99 7.57
C LEU A 95 12.65 -8.56 7.98
N ARG A 96 13.65 -9.31 7.53
CA ARG A 96 15.08 -9.03 7.70
C ARG A 96 15.53 -7.69 7.11
N SER A 97 15.07 -7.35 5.91
CA SER A 97 15.41 -6.07 5.28
C SER A 97 14.69 -4.90 5.94
N SER A 98 13.41 -5.05 6.33
CA SER A 98 12.70 -4.02 7.09
C SER A 98 13.35 -3.72 8.45
N ILE A 99 13.87 -4.74 9.15
CA ILE A 99 14.61 -4.56 10.40
C ILE A 99 15.90 -3.77 10.15
N MET A 100 16.68 -4.12 9.12
CA MET A 100 17.93 -3.42 8.83
C MET A 100 17.73 -1.97 8.37
N ASP A 101 16.66 -1.67 7.63
CA ASP A 101 16.35 -0.28 7.28
C ASP A 101 15.94 0.54 8.49
N ARG A 102 15.19 -0.03 9.44
CA ARG A 102 14.82 0.67 10.69
C ARG A 102 16.05 1.00 11.54
N VAL A 103 17.02 0.08 11.62
CA VAL A 103 18.31 0.33 12.28
C VAL A 103 19.08 1.46 11.60
N ASN A 104 19.06 1.51 10.26
CA ASN A 104 19.76 2.55 9.48
C ASN A 104 19.04 3.91 9.46
N GLN A 105 17.71 3.94 9.63
CA GLN A 105 16.94 5.18 9.60
C GLN A 105 16.98 5.90 10.96
N LEU A 106 17.03 5.15 12.07
CA LEU A 106 17.17 5.71 13.43
C LEU A 106 18.50 6.44 13.65
N SER A 107 19.55 6.13 12.88
CA SER A 107 20.83 6.83 12.95
C SER A 107 20.85 8.17 12.19
N THR A 108 19.84 8.49 11.38
CA THR A 108 19.85 9.63 10.45
C THR A 108 18.91 10.78 10.85
N ILE A 109 18.00 10.58 11.81
CA ILE A 109 16.96 11.56 12.13
C ILE A 109 17.43 12.53 13.24
N LYS A 110 17.99 13.68 12.85
CA LYS A 110 17.91 14.92 13.65
C LYS A 110 16.71 15.73 13.16
N LEU A 111 15.55 15.57 13.80
CA LEU A 111 14.38 16.42 13.55
C LEU A 111 14.43 17.63 14.48
N ASP A 112 14.31 18.81 13.89
CA ASP A 112 14.19 20.07 14.62
C ASP A 112 12.79 20.18 15.26
N SER A 113 12.79 20.45 16.57
CA SER A 113 11.63 20.54 17.46
C SER A 113 10.54 21.53 17.00
N THR A 114 10.89 22.47 16.13
CA THR A 114 9.99 23.49 15.58
C THR A 114 8.99 22.94 14.56
N PHE A 115 9.30 21.83 13.88
CA PHE A 115 8.41 21.21 12.89
C PHE A 115 7.25 20.44 13.53
N ILE A 116 7.46 19.88 14.72
CA ILE A 116 6.43 19.13 15.47
C ILE A 116 5.35 20.07 16.03
N ASN A 117 5.71 21.30 16.39
CA ASN A 117 4.77 22.27 16.98
C ASN A 117 3.78 22.89 15.98
N GLN A 118 3.97 22.69 14.66
CA GLN A 118 2.99 23.08 13.64
C GLN A 118 1.96 21.98 13.32
N ILE A 119 2.09 20.82 13.94
CA ILE A 119 1.08 19.77 13.87
C ILE A 119 -0.08 20.22 14.76
N SER A 120 -1.19 20.65 14.14
CA SER A 120 -2.45 20.80 14.86
C SER A 120 -2.80 19.43 15.46
N MET A 121 -2.93 19.38 16.79
CA MET A 121 -3.18 18.16 17.56
C MET A 121 -4.54 17.50 17.30
N SER A 122 -5.32 17.97 16.33
CA SER A 122 -6.58 17.33 15.93
C SER A 122 -6.41 16.14 14.98
N SER A 123 -5.21 15.86 14.46
CA SER A 123 -4.97 14.81 13.43
C SER A 123 -4.20 13.57 13.89
N LEU A 124 -3.65 13.53 15.11
CA LEU A 124 -2.91 12.35 15.63
C LEU A 124 -3.82 11.35 16.37
N ASP A 125 -5.01 11.78 16.82
CA ASP A 125 -5.96 10.90 17.49
C ASP A 125 -6.60 9.89 16.53
N ALA A 126 -6.69 10.22 15.23
CA ALA A 126 -7.27 9.34 14.21
C ALA A 126 -6.42 8.11 13.86
N LEU A 127 -5.11 8.12 14.18
CA LEU A 127 -4.21 6.98 13.96
C LEU A 127 -4.28 5.95 15.11
N ASN A 128 -4.74 6.34 16.30
CA ASN A 128 -4.89 5.43 17.45
C ASN A 128 -6.22 4.67 17.44
N CYS A 129 -7.20 5.06 16.62
CA CYS A 129 -8.53 4.43 16.61
C CYS A 129 -8.68 3.23 15.66
N ALA A 130 -7.65 2.88 14.87
CA ALA A 130 -7.71 1.75 13.92
C ALA A 130 -7.20 0.42 14.49
N GLY A 131 -6.87 0.37 15.79
CA GLY A 131 -6.35 -0.80 16.48
C GLY A 131 -7.35 -1.37 17.47
N ASP A 132 -8.52 -1.80 17.01
CA ASP A 132 -9.33 -2.78 17.73
C ASP A 132 -10.29 -3.47 16.75
N THR A 133 -9.86 -4.61 16.23
CA THR A 133 -10.79 -5.66 15.79
C THR A 133 -10.22 -6.97 16.29
N GLN A 134 -10.86 -7.46 17.34
CA GLN A 134 -10.54 -8.64 18.11
C GLN A 134 -10.79 -9.89 17.25
N GLU A 135 -9.72 -10.52 16.75
CA GLU A 135 -9.77 -11.90 16.25
C GLU A 135 -9.42 -12.82 17.42
N ASN A 136 -10.45 -13.44 17.98
CA ASN A 136 -10.32 -14.46 19.02
C ASN A 136 -9.68 -15.71 18.43
N ASN A 137 -8.54 -16.14 18.97
CA ASN A 137 -8.06 -17.51 18.84
C ASN A 137 -7.99 -18.11 20.25
N GLU A 138 -8.88 -19.06 20.50
CA GLU A 138 -8.87 -19.94 21.67
C GLU A 138 -7.56 -20.73 21.70
N LEU A 139 -6.79 -20.57 22.78
CA LEU A 139 -5.69 -21.46 23.11
C LEU A 139 -6.28 -22.72 23.75
N GLU A 140 -6.38 -23.81 22.99
CA GLU A 140 -6.44 -25.15 23.58
C GLU A 140 -5.01 -25.63 23.90
N SER A 141 -4.75 -25.79 25.19
CA SER A 141 -3.57 -26.45 25.75
C SER A 141 -3.71 -27.97 25.64
N LEU A 142 -2.74 -28.67 25.06
CA LEU A 142 -2.59 -30.11 25.24
C LEU A 142 -1.12 -30.48 25.45
N ASP A 143 -0.95 -31.34 26.45
CA ASP A 143 0.27 -31.77 27.14
C ASP A 143 1.30 -32.51 26.28
N ASP A 144 2.55 -32.46 26.76
CA ASP A 144 3.66 -33.35 26.44
C ASP A 144 3.23 -34.84 26.46
N ARG A 145 3.52 -35.59 25.39
CA ARG A 145 4.14 -36.93 25.45
C ARG A 145 4.42 -37.57 24.08
N ASP A 146 5.57 -38.25 24.09
CA ASP A 146 6.00 -39.44 23.34
C ASP A 146 6.49 -39.34 21.88
N THR A 147 7.78 -39.71 21.79
CA THR A 147 8.63 -40.00 20.64
C THR A 147 8.25 -41.31 19.93
N ASP A 148 8.67 -41.37 18.66
CA ASP A 148 8.94 -42.56 17.83
C ASP A 148 7.85 -43.07 16.87
N GLN A 149 8.32 -43.23 15.62
CA GLN A 149 7.78 -44.00 14.48
C GLN A 149 6.78 -43.28 13.57
N ILE A 150 7.25 -42.86 12.39
CA ILE A 150 6.92 -43.49 11.10
C ILE A 150 7.86 -42.93 10.02
N GLU A 151 8.66 -43.85 9.47
CA GLU A 151 9.52 -43.69 8.31
C GLU A 151 8.69 -43.87 7.02
N SER A 152 9.08 -43.17 5.95
CA SER A 152 8.67 -43.36 4.54
C SER A 152 7.31 -42.81 4.07
N LEU A 153 7.32 -41.68 3.33
CA LEU A 153 6.67 -41.59 2.00
C LEU A 153 7.07 -40.32 1.23
N SER A 154 7.60 -40.56 0.03
CA SER A 154 7.54 -39.70 -1.17
C SER A 154 7.88 -38.21 -1.04
N THR A 155 9.04 -37.89 -1.59
CA THR A 155 9.35 -36.66 -2.33
C THR A 155 8.13 -36.10 -3.06
N THR A 156 7.40 -35.19 -2.41
CA THR A 156 6.58 -34.21 -3.13
C THR A 156 7.32 -32.90 -3.00
N GLN A 157 8.10 -32.61 -4.03
CA GLN A 157 8.65 -31.30 -4.30
C GLN A 157 7.46 -30.37 -4.56
N THR A 158 6.81 -29.88 -3.51
CA THR A 158 5.85 -28.78 -3.63
C THR A 158 6.69 -27.54 -3.85
N ALA A 159 7.18 -27.37 -5.08
CA ALA A 159 7.58 -26.08 -5.57
C ALA A 159 6.32 -25.22 -5.56
N SER A 160 6.05 -24.59 -4.41
CA SER A 160 5.14 -23.46 -4.34
C SER A 160 5.83 -22.37 -5.15
N SER A 161 5.61 -22.38 -6.46
CA SER A 161 5.92 -21.24 -7.29
C SER A 161 5.13 -20.09 -6.66
N SER A 162 5.83 -19.18 -5.99
CA SER A 162 5.19 -17.99 -5.47
C SER A 162 4.37 -17.38 -6.61
N ARG A 163 3.08 -17.12 -6.38
CA ARG A 163 2.15 -16.58 -7.39
C ARG A 163 2.76 -15.40 -8.17
N PHE A 164 3.68 -14.68 -7.54
CA PHE A 164 4.41 -13.56 -8.13
C PHE A 164 5.92 -13.78 -8.05
N GLN A 165 6.63 -13.32 -9.07
CA GLN A 165 8.08 -13.19 -9.04
C GLN A 165 8.49 -11.88 -8.33
N PRO A 166 9.75 -11.76 -7.87
CA PRO A 166 10.29 -10.48 -7.44
C PRO A 166 10.14 -9.44 -8.55
N GLN A 167 9.91 -8.17 -8.17
CA GLN A 167 9.83 -7.10 -9.15
C GLN A 167 11.17 -7.00 -9.91
N ASN A 168 11.11 -6.99 -11.23
CA ASN A 168 12.28 -6.87 -12.08
C ASN A 168 11.92 -6.08 -13.35
N PHE A 169 12.42 -4.86 -13.50
CA PHE A 169 12.16 -4.06 -14.70
C PHE A 169 12.56 -4.76 -16.02
N GLY A 170 13.55 -5.66 -15.99
CA GLY A 170 14.04 -6.39 -17.15
C GLY A 170 13.12 -7.53 -17.64
N ASP A 171 12.16 -7.97 -16.84
CA ASP A 171 11.25 -9.06 -17.19
C ASP A 171 10.10 -8.62 -18.12
N ARG A 172 10.00 -7.30 -18.38
CA ARG A 172 8.96 -6.65 -19.20
C ARG A 172 7.54 -6.90 -18.70
N LYS A 173 7.37 -7.21 -17.41
CA LYS A 173 6.07 -7.38 -16.77
C LYS A 173 5.54 -6.07 -16.21
N ILE A 174 4.22 -6.00 -16.13
CA ILE A 174 3.47 -4.94 -15.48
C ILE A 174 3.07 -5.45 -14.11
N GLU A 175 3.47 -4.72 -13.08
CA GLU A 175 3.09 -4.94 -11.69
C GLU A 175 1.79 -4.19 -11.39
N VAL A 176 0.83 -4.90 -10.81
CA VAL A 176 -0.45 -4.34 -10.37
C VAL A 176 -0.58 -4.53 -8.88
N VAL A 177 -0.70 -3.43 -8.14
CA VAL A 177 -0.77 -3.40 -6.67
C VAL A 177 -2.02 -2.65 -6.22
N GLY A 178 -2.76 -3.24 -5.30
CA GLY A 178 -3.95 -2.66 -4.69
C GLY A 178 -3.65 -2.12 -3.30
N LEU A 179 -4.04 -0.87 -3.04
CA LEU A 179 -3.89 -0.25 -1.73
C LEU A 179 -5.27 0.02 -1.13
N SER A 180 -5.49 -0.46 0.08
CA SER A 180 -6.56 0.02 0.95
C SER A 180 -6.14 1.35 1.57
N THR A 181 -7.03 2.00 2.31
CA THR A 181 -6.65 3.24 3.01
C THR A 181 -5.58 3.00 4.06
N THR A 182 -5.62 1.87 4.78
CA THR A 182 -4.55 1.50 5.73
C THR A 182 -3.22 1.37 5.01
N HIS A 183 -3.19 0.74 3.84
CA HIS A 183 -1.97 0.65 3.03
C HIS A 183 -1.48 2.05 2.62
N MET A 184 -2.36 2.94 2.17
CA MET A 184 -2.01 4.31 1.78
C MET A 184 -1.45 5.14 2.96
N ALA A 185 -2.09 5.08 4.12
CA ALA A 185 -1.65 5.80 5.33
C ALA A 185 -0.27 5.32 5.80
N ALA A 186 -0.01 4.01 5.69
CA ALA A 186 1.20 3.39 6.21
C ALA A 186 2.30 3.16 5.14
N ILE A 187 2.07 3.52 3.87
CA ILE A 187 2.99 3.21 2.76
C ILE A 187 4.39 3.77 3.02
N HIS A 188 4.46 5.00 3.54
CA HIS A 188 5.74 5.66 3.87
C HIS A 188 6.45 5.04 5.10
N ALA A 189 5.74 4.25 5.91
CA ALA A 189 6.31 3.47 7.01
C ALA A 189 6.79 2.07 6.58
N GLY A 190 6.73 1.77 5.28
CA GLY A 190 7.19 0.50 4.70
C GLY A 190 6.14 -0.60 4.68
N PHE A 191 4.87 -0.26 4.90
CA PHE A 191 3.76 -1.19 4.67
C PHE A 191 3.60 -1.51 3.19
N ARG A 192 3.01 -2.68 2.94
CA ARG A 192 2.91 -3.29 1.61
C ARG A 192 1.49 -3.20 1.12
N GLY A 193 1.35 -2.98 -0.19
CA GLY A 193 0.08 -3.18 -0.86
C GLY A 193 -0.22 -4.65 -1.09
N ASN A 194 -1.46 -4.92 -1.50
CA ASN A 194 -1.85 -6.23 -1.99
C ASN A 194 -1.32 -6.41 -3.43
N ARG A 195 -0.47 -7.43 -3.66
CA ARG A 195 -0.05 -7.77 -5.03
C ARG A 195 -1.21 -8.43 -5.76
N ILE A 196 -1.71 -7.78 -6.79
CA ILE A 196 -2.87 -8.24 -7.56
C ILE A 196 -2.42 -9.10 -8.74
N ALA A 197 -1.52 -8.57 -9.58
CA ALA A 197 -1.08 -9.22 -10.80
C ALA A 197 0.36 -8.85 -11.17
N GLN A 198 1.01 -9.76 -11.88
CA GLN A 198 2.26 -9.54 -12.61
C GLN A 198 2.04 -10.10 -14.03
N CYS A 199 1.85 -9.23 -15.02
CA CYS A 199 1.29 -9.62 -16.32
C CYS A 199 2.04 -8.99 -17.51
N ASN A 200 1.89 -9.55 -18.72
CA ASN A 200 2.43 -8.93 -19.94
C ASN A 200 1.48 -7.88 -20.51
N ARG A 201 0.17 -8.11 -20.38
CA ARG A 201 -0.88 -7.24 -20.91
C ARG A 201 -1.84 -6.87 -19.79
N LEU A 202 -2.05 -5.57 -19.64
CA LEU A 202 -3.01 -4.99 -18.72
C LEU A 202 -4.06 -4.20 -19.52
N CYS A 203 -5.33 -4.51 -19.32
CA CYS A 203 -6.45 -3.74 -19.86
C CYS A 203 -7.34 -3.25 -18.72
N ILE A 204 -7.63 -1.95 -18.73
CA ILE A 204 -8.41 -1.27 -17.69
C ILE A 204 -9.60 -0.62 -18.39
N GLY A 205 -10.80 -1.13 -18.09
CA GLY A 205 -12.06 -0.53 -18.53
C GLY A 205 -12.63 0.33 -17.42
N LEU A 206 -12.92 1.60 -17.70
CA LEU A 206 -13.59 2.49 -16.76
C LEU A 206 -15.10 2.43 -16.98
N ARG A 207 -15.87 2.19 -15.92
CA ARG A 207 -17.34 2.19 -15.93
C ARG A 207 -17.93 3.58 -15.68
N CYS A 208 -17.14 4.50 -15.12
CA CYS A 208 -17.45 5.92 -15.01
C CYS A 208 -16.17 6.76 -15.07
N PRO A 209 -16.25 8.09 -15.23
CA PRO A 209 -15.10 8.97 -15.08
C PRO A 209 -14.46 8.81 -13.69
N MET A 210 -13.13 8.70 -13.63
CA MET A 210 -12.39 8.67 -12.37
C MET A 210 -11.03 9.36 -12.53
N THR A 211 -10.46 9.81 -11.41
CA THR A 211 -9.11 10.38 -11.39
C THR A 211 -8.06 9.31 -11.66
N ALA A 212 -7.09 9.67 -12.50
CA ALA A 212 -5.91 8.90 -12.77
C ALA A 212 -4.70 9.83 -12.77
N GLN A 213 -3.58 9.35 -12.24
CA GLN A 213 -2.30 10.07 -12.24
C GLN A 213 -1.26 9.19 -12.95
N MET A 214 -0.48 9.78 -13.86
CA MET A 214 0.59 9.06 -14.57
C MET A 214 1.89 9.06 -13.78
#